data_AF-A0A4P8ZCS4-F1
#
_entry.id   AF-A0A4P8ZCS4-F1
#
_cell.length_a   1.000
_cell.length_b   1.000
_cell.length_c   1.000
_cell.angle_alpha   90.00
_cell.angle_beta   90.00
_cell.angle_gamma   90.00
#
_symmetry.space_group_name_H-M   'P 1'
#
loop_
_entity.id
_entity.type
_entity.pdbx_description
1 polymer ?
#
loop_
_entity_poly.entity_id
_entity_poly.type
_entity_poly.pdbx_seq_one_letter_code
_entity_poly.pdbx_strand_id
1 'polypeptide(L)'
;MKKLPTVSELGGIRAILGYAGNLLIGVALVVAPFIINGGQSPFYPAKQFHPTVEIHDEPGVLHQDHVKAELEKLTFRQPTHIAVVDVNSSRVQNLEQEVQNYARTHPTDVPWISWTDSEHWADNVFVIAGAPNANYDESLEGQVAGYYYGSQLHISEKGREEVWDVAEWKIISDDDDGRVIESAEVASEYIGYQLDPARMCAQFTLFFIFFIAANKWIRYYLGRGKRAMAGIEEAREAYSQAMAGRAAVIGYLRLIPAGDIYGVQVIARYKVLQRHYRRLERAWKIIGDPVGLQWYGMRRGRLAEYAKSYSVQLRAMQQTVVNCAQLLTRKGAWQESWENEYELVQRDIAAVARIFSYVPKEHESFSHEALKWVKLKRAELDATATKVLTRTMPPSDALRELTRLSTEAKKFAEQAVDELFRGKSSREYYEKYRKYLLRYREESRQGLKSATKPPSRPQFRVGAHGVYYVTPSKSADEGHEFSNVSVTVRMNPQSPAASFVALRTDTPGPMSVYSPVRDISDAYFYAIAMPAVDEKFKAKKKRKGGLRRT
;
A
#
# COMPACT_ATOMS: atom_id res chain seq x y z
N MET A 1 -29.72 25.46 13.99
CA MET A 1 -28.89 24.29 14.38
C MET A 1 -29.24 23.11 13.48
N LYS A 2 -28.26 22.35 12.96
CA LYS A 2 -28.55 21.08 12.25
C LYS A 2 -28.83 20.00 13.30
N LYS A 3 -29.89 19.21 13.14
CA LYS A 3 -30.14 18.03 13.99
C LYS A 3 -28.95 17.08 13.89
N LEU A 4 -28.52 16.54 15.03
CA LEU A 4 -27.53 15.46 15.05
C LEU A 4 -28.14 14.21 14.39
N PRO A 5 -27.38 13.50 13.53
CA PRO A 5 -27.89 12.32 12.84
C PRO A 5 -28.15 11.19 13.84
N THR A 6 -29.25 10.47 13.63
CA THR A 6 -29.68 9.35 14.45
C THR A 6 -28.75 8.14 14.28
N VAL A 7 -28.77 7.23 15.26
CA VAL A 7 -27.95 6.00 15.23
C VAL A 7 -28.27 5.14 13.99
N SER A 8 -29.51 5.13 13.52
CA SER A 8 -29.92 4.49 12.26
C SER A 8 -29.32 5.15 11.02
N GLU A 9 -29.32 6.48 10.94
CA GLU A 9 -28.71 7.24 9.82
C GLU A 9 -27.17 7.12 9.82
N LEU A 10 -26.55 6.91 10.98
CA LEU A 10 -25.13 6.56 11.10
C LEU A 10 -24.82 5.09 10.78
N GLY A 11 -25.84 4.26 10.51
CA GLY A 11 -25.67 2.86 10.16
C GLY A 11 -25.47 1.91 11.36
N GLY A 12 -25.90 2.32 12.55
CA GLY A 12 -25.95 1.49 13.76
C GLY A 12 -24.68 1.49 14.61
N ILE A 13 -24.83 1.10 15.88
CA ILE A 13 -23.77 1.14 16.90
C ILE A 13 -22.49 0.41 16.46
N ARG A 14 -22.60 -0.73 15.78
CA ARG A 14 -21.42 -1.48 15.27
C ARG A 14 -20.62 -0.69 14.23
N ALA A 15 -21.26 0.14 13.42
CA ALA A 15 -20.58 0.99 12.44
C ALA A 15 -19.90 2.18 13.13
N ILE A 16 -20.58 2.78 14.12
CA ILE A 16 -20.04 3.86 14.96
C ILE A 16 -18.78 3.38 15.71
N LEU A 17 -18.86 2.25 16.43
CA LEU A 17 -17.73 1.67 17.15
C LEU A 17 -16.56 1.30 16.22
N GLY A 18 -16.85 0.70 15.06
CA GLY A 18 -15.83 0.38 14.07
C GLY A 18 -15.14 1.61 13.47
N TYR A 19 -15.87 2.73 13.32
CA TYR A 19 -15.32 4.00 12.86
C TYR A 19 -14.49 4.69 13.94
N ALA A 20 -15.05 4.85 15.14
CA ALA A 20 -14.38 5.44 16.29
C ALA A 20 -13.09 4.68 16.66
N GLY A 21 -13.13 3.35 16.73
CA GLY A 21 -11.95 2.53 17.02
C GLY A 21 -10.81 2.71 16.01
N ASN A 22 -11.12 2.91 14.72
CA ASN A 22 -10.08 3.15 13.72
C ASN A 22 -9.50 4.58 13.76
N LEU A 23 -10.28 5.56 14.21
CA LEU A 23 -9.78 6.90 14.53
C LEU A 23 -8.92 6.89 15.78
N LEU A 24 -9.32 6.15 16.82
CA LEU A 24 -8.55 5.98 18.06
C LEU A 24 -7.19 5.33 17.82
N ILE A 25 -7.01 4.46 16.82
CA ILE A 25 -5.67 4.00 16.39
C ILE A 25 -4.80 5.19 15.91
N GLY A 26 -5.38 6.14 15.19
CA GLY A 26 -4.68 7.36 14.78
C GLY A 26 -4.29 8.24 15.98
N VAL A 27 -5.17 8.36 16.98
CA VAL A 27 -4.88 9.09 18.23
C VAL A 27 -3.80 8.37 19.04
N ALA A 28 -3.90 7.05 19.21
CA ALA A 28 -2.93 6.24 19.93
C ALA A 28 -1.53 6.33 19.32
N LEU A 29 -1.41 6.41 17.99
CA LEU A 29 -0.13 6.66 17.33
C LEU A 29 0.48 8.03 17.71
N VAL A 30 -0.32 9.07 17.91
CA VAL A 30 0.16 10.41 18.34
C VAL A 30 0.56 10.41 19.83
N VAL A 31 -0.11 9.61 20.66
CA VAL A 31 0.14 9.52 22.12
C VAL A 31 1.28 8.54 22.46
N ALA A 32 1.55 7.54 21.62
CA ALA A 32 2.58 6.51 21.85
C ALA A 32 3.97 7.06 22.25
N PRO A 33 4.51 8.14 21.65
CA PRO A 33 5.77 8.77 22.10
C PRO A 33 5.80 9.18 23.57
N PHE A 34 4.68 9.64 24.13
CA PHE A 34 4.57 10.05 25.53
C PHE A 34 4.52 8.84 26.48
N ILE A 35 3.86 7.76 26.05
CA ILE A 35 3.78 6.50 26.82
C ILE A 35 5.15 5.81 26.85
N ILE A 36 5.88 5.80 25.73
CA ILE A 36 7.22 5.19 25.63
C ILE A 36 8.22 5.89 26.58
N ASN A 37 8.09 7.20 26.79
CA ASN A 37 8.92 7.97 27.73
C ASN A 37 8.38 7.96 29.17
N GLY A 38 7.62 6.92 29.57
CA GLY A 38 7.16 6.74 30.95
C GLY A 38 6.19 7.82 31.46
N GLY A 39 5.55 8.59 30.58
CA GLY A 39 4.67 9.70 30.94
C GLY A 39 5.40 10.97 31.40
N GLN A 40 6.74 10.99 31.44
CA GLN A 40 7.50 12.21 31.71
C GLN A 40 7.43 13.19 30.52
N SER A 41 7.63 14.48 30.81
CA SER A 41 7.76 15.49 29.75
C SER A 41 8.91 15.11 28.81
N PRO A 42 8.73 15.15 27.48
CA PRO A 42 9.82 14.86 26.53
C PRO A 42 11.01 15.83 26.62
N PHE A 43 10.87 16.91 27.38
CA PHE A 43 11.80 18.04 27.45
C PHE A 43 12.42 18.27 28.83
N TYR A 44 11.83 17.73 29.90
CA TYR A 44 12.25 18.01 31.28
C TYR A 44 12.14 16.75 32.14
N PRO A 45 13.26 16.21 32.68
CA PRO A 45 13.18 15.26 33.80
C PRO A 45 12.63 16.01 35.02
N ALA A 46 11.73 15.36 35.76
CA ALA A 46 11.19 15.93 37.00
C ALA A 46 12.27 15.96 38.09
N LYS A 47 12.21 16.96 38.99
CA LYS A 47 12.91 16.89 40.28
C LYS A 47 12.35 15.67 41.04
N GLN A 48 13.19 14.68 41.36
CA GLN A 48 12.77 13.36 41.87
C GLN A 48 13.71 12.78 42.95
N PHE A 49 14.90 13.35 43.13
CA PHE A 49 15.90 12.87 44.08
C PHE A 49 16.00 13.86 45.24
N HIS A 50 15.81 13.37 46.47
CA HIS A 50 16.19 14.13 47.67
C HIS A 50 17.72 14.04 47.84
N PRO A 51 18.39 15.13 48.27
CA PRO A 51 19.82 15.07 48.53
C PRO A 51 20.11 14.28 49.81
N THR A 52 21.34 13.80 49.92
CA THR A 52 21.94 13.48 51.23
C THR A 52 22.73 14.68 51.69
N VAL A 53 22.66 15.03 52.98
CA VAL A 53 23.21 16.29 53.51
C VAL A 53 24.17 16.02 54.66
N GLU A 54 25.38 16.53 54.49
CA GLU A 54 26.49 16.47 55.43
C GLU A 54 26.94 17.91 55.75
N ILE A 55 27.15 18.25 57.03
CA ILE A 55 27.49 19.61 57.48
C ILE A 55 28.66 19.53 58.46
N HIS A 56 29.73 20.27 58.17
CA HIS A 56 30.92 20.44 59.00
C HIS A 56 31.17 21.93 59.22
N ASP A 57 30.88 22.42 60.43
CA ASP A 57 31.04 23.83 60.79
C ASP A 57 31.97 23.92 62.01
N GLU A 58 33.25 24.16 61.72
CA GLU A 58 34.31 24.32 62.73
C GLU A 58 34.24 25.68 63.47
N PRO A 59 33.77 26.79 62.85
CA PRO A 59 33.48 28.05 63.55
C PRO A 59 32.30 27.98 64.54
N GLY A 60 31.29 27.16 64.27
CA GLY A 60 30.04 27.11 65.04
C GLY A 60 29.06 28.24 64.69
N VAL A 61 29.04 28.70 63.43
CA VAL A 61 28.17 29.81 62.97
C VAL A 61 26.82 29.35 62.42
N LEU A 62 26.69 28.09 61.99
CA LEU A 62 25.48 27.57 61.35
C LEU A 62 24.52 26.94 62.36
N HIS A 63 23.21 27.15 62.16
CA HIS A 63 22.19 26.37 62.85
C HIS A 63 22.03 25.00 62.16
N GLN A 64 23.01 24.12 62.37
CA GLN A 64 23.18 22.85 61.64
C GLN A 64 21.89 22.02 61.49
N ASP A 65 21.10 21.87 62.56
CA ASP A 65 19.81 21.15 62.52
C ASP A 65 18.78 21.81 61.59
N HIS A 66 18.72 23.15 61.56
CA HIS A 66 17.81 23.91 60.70
C HIS A 66 18.26 23.84 59.23
N VAL A 67 19.53 24.14 58.96
CA VAL A 67 20.12 24.10 57.62
C VAL A 67 19.97 22.70 57.02
N LYS A 68 20.29 21.65 57.77
CA LYS A 68 20.10 20.26 57.31
C LYS A 68 18.64 19.96 56.98
N ALA A 69 17.70 20.36 57.83
CA ALA A 69 16.28 20.11 57.61
C ALA A 69 15.71 20.85 56.40
N GLU A 70 16.20 22.05 56.04
CA GLU A 70 15.79 22.72 54.80
C GLU A 70 16.44 22.09 53.57
N LEU A 71 17.74 21.78 53.62
CA LEU A 71 18.46 21.15 52.51
C LEU A 71 17.88 19.77 52.13
N GLU A 72 17.47 18.94 53.10
CA GLU A 72 16.87 17.62 52.84
C GLU A 72 15.47 17.70 52.16
N LYS A 73 14.76 18.84 52.28
CA LYS A 73 13.48 19.07 51.58
C LYS A 73 13.67 19.37 50.09
N LEU A 74 14.86 19.83 49.69
CA LEU A 74 15.15 20.14 48.29
C LEU A 74 15.03 18.89 47.42
N THR A 75 14.81 19.11 46.11
CA THR A 75 14.72 18.02 45.14
C THR A 75 15.52 18.34 43.88
N PHE A 76 16.33 17.38 43.47
CA PHE A 76 17.24 17.45 42.33
C PHE A 76 16.75 16.56 41.18
N ARG A 77 17.23 16.84 39.96
CA ARG A 77 16.92 16.04 38.75
C ARG A 77 17.83 14.82 38.55
N GLN A 78 18.85 14.71 39.40
CA GLN A 78 19.80 13.60 39.50
C GLN A 78 20.17 13.40 40.98
N PRO A 79 20.75 12.26 41.38
CA PRO A 79 21.29 12.09 42.72
C PRO A 79 22.33 13.18 43.04
N THR A 80 22.24 13.76 44.23
CA THR A 80 23.16 14.82 44.70
C THR A 80 23.43 14.61 46.17
N HIS A 81 24.69 14.74 46.58
CA HIS A 81 25.10 14.86 47.97
C HIS A 81 25.53 16.31 48.21
N ILE A 82 24.97 16.96 49.22
CA ILE A 82 25.33 18.34 49.59
C ILE A 82 26.25 18.25 50.80
N ALA A 83 27.49 18.69 50.61
CA ALA A 83 28.50 18.83 51.65
C ALA A 83 28.63 20.32 52.00
N VAL A 84 28.27 20.70 53.22
CA VAL A 84 28.45 22.06 53.74
C VAL A 84 29.70 22.06 54.63
N VAL A 85 30.62 23.00 54.41
CA VAL A 85 31.92 23.02 55.10
C VAL A 85 32.42 24.44 55.37
N ASP A 86 32.32 24.88 56.61
CA ASP A 86 32.88 26.16 57.05
C ASP A 86 34.18 25.91 57.84
N VAL A 87 35.31 26.41 57.31
CA VAL A 87 36.65 26.12 57.84
C VAL A 87 37.13 27.20 58.82
N ASN A 88 37.67 26.77 59.96
CA ASN A 88 38.22 27.66 60.98
C ASN A 88 39.72 27.92 60.74
N SER A 89 40.02 28.85 59.81
CA SER A 89 41.39 29.24 59.45
C SER A 89 41.58 30.75 59.55
N SER A 90 42.64 31.19 60.26
CA SER A 90 42.95 32.61 60.44
C SER A 90 43.61 33.26 59.22
N ARG A 91 44.02 32.48 58.21
CA ARG A 91 44.59 32.98 56.94
C ARG A 91 44.38 31.98 55.79
N VAL A 92 43.33 32.20 55.00
CA VAL A 92 43.06 31.43 53.78
C VAL A 92 43.76 32.10 52.58
N GLN A 93 44.57 31.35 51.82
CA GLN A 93 45.17 31.82 50.55
C GLN A 93 44.42 31.31 49.31
N ASN A 94 43.75 30.16 49.45
CA ASN A 94 42.88 29.56 48.44
C ASN A 94 41.88 28.65 49.17
N LEU A 95 40.60 29.03 49.15
CA LEU A 95 39.54 28.28 49.85
C LEU A 95 39.36 26.86 49.30
N GLU A 96 39.52 26.65 48.00
CA GLU A 96 39.35 25.34 47.37
C GLU A 96 40.40 24.34 47.88
N GLN A 97 41.66 24.77 47.97
CA GLN A 97 42.75 23.93 48.46
C GLN A 97 42.58 23.59 49.94
N GLU A 98 42.08 24.53 50.75
CA GLU A 98 41.81 24.31 52.17
C GLU A 98 40.69 23.28 52.36
N VAL A 99 39.59 23.40 51.61
CA VAL A 99 38.47 22.45 51.67
C VAL A 99 38.85 21.08 51.11
N GLN A 100 39.67 21.01 50.06
CA GLN A 100 40.24 19.73 49.60
C GLN A 100 41.14 19.08 50.67
N ASN A 101 41.91 19.87 51.42
CA ASN A 101 42.72 19.35 52.51
C ASN A 101 41.86 18.89 53.70
N TYR A 102 40.80 19.64 54.04
CA TYR A 102 39.79 19.24 55.02
C TYR A 102 39.20 17.87 54.67
N ALA A 103 38.68 17.72 53.45
CA ALA A 103 38.09 16.48 52.93
C ALA A 103 39.04 15.26 52.89
N ARG A 104 40.37 15.48 52.88
CA ARG A 104 41.40 14.42 52.96
C ARG A 104 41.77 14.04 54.38
N THR A 105 41.50 14.90 55.37
CA THR A 105 42.02 14.78 56.74
C THR A 105 40.93 14.53 57.78
N HIS A 106 39.68 14.90 57.48
CA HIS A 106 38.52 14.74 58.35
C HIS A 106 37.65 13.56 57.88
N PRO A 107 36.92 12.88 58.79
CA PRO A 107 35.98 11.84 58.41
C PRO A 107 34.80 12.46 57.64
N THR A 108 34.50 11.90 56.47
CA THR A 108 33.35 12.29 55.64
C THR A 108 32.39 11.12 55.44
N ASP A 109 31.08 11.39 55.41
CA ASP A 109 30.02 10.38 55.21
C ASP A 109 30.10 9.76 53.81
N VAL A 110 30.47 10.57 52.81
CA VAL A 110 30.85 10.11 51.47
C VAL A 110 32.17 10.76 51.04
N PRO A 111 33.00 10.11 50.20
CA PRO A 111 34.23 10.73 49.69
C PRO A 111 33.91 11.96 48.82
N TRP A 112 34.30 13.16 49.26
CA TRP A 112 34.08 14.40 48.50
C TRP A 112 35.05 14.58 47.32
N ILE A 113 36.19 13.88 47.33
CA ILE A 113 37.21 13.89 46.27
C ILE A 113 37.11 12.61 45.44
N SER A 114 37.33 12.70 44.13
CA SER A 114 37.27 11.55 43.24
C SER A 114 38.39 10.54 43.50
N TRP A 115 38.02 9.27 43.60
CA TRP A 115 38.96 8.15 43.76
C TRP A 115 39.89 7.95 42.57
N THR A 116 39.50 8.41 41.37
CA THR A 116 40.28 8.27 40.14
C THR A 116 41.10 9.51 39.81
N ASP A 117 40.77 10.66 40.40
CA ASP A 117 41.40 11.95 40.13
C ASP A 117 41.39 12.81 41.40
N SER A 118 42.54 12.88 42.08
CA SER A 118 42.68 13.54 43.36
C SER A 118 42.59 15.07 43.32
N GLU A 119 42.55 15.66 42.13
CA GLU A 119 42.40 17.11 41.91
C GLU A 119 40.92 17.51 41.72
N HIS A 120 40.01 16.54 41.52
CA HIS A 120 38.61 16.78 41.19
C HIS A 120 37.64 16.33 42.29
N TRP A 121 36.54 17.09 42.43
CA TRP A 121 35.40 16.76 43.28
C TRP A 121 34.66 15.51 42.78
N ALA A 122 34.20 14.67 43.71
CA ALA A 122 33.53 13.42 43.43
C ALA A 122 32.21 13.64 42.69
N ASP A 123 31.92 12.75 41.73
CA ASP A 123 30.92 12.92 40.66
C ASP A 123 29.58 13.58 41.03
N ASN A 124 28.99 13.23 42.18
CA ASN A 124 27.67 13.70 42.61
C ASN A 124 27.69 14.60 43.86
N VAL A 125 28.86 15.13 44.25
CA VAL A 125 29.02 15.97 45.45
C VAL A 125 28.98 17.45 45.07
N PHE A 126 28.06 18.19 45.70
CA PHE A 126 27.98 19.65 45.66
C PHE A 126 28.53 20.18 46.98
N VAL A 127 29.64 20.89 46.94
CA VAL A 127 30.27 21.46 48.13
C VAL A 127 29.92 22.94 48.25
N ILE A 128 29.35 23.32 49.38
CA ILE A 128 29.12 24.71 49.80
C ILE A 128 30.14 25.01 50.90
N ALA A 129 31.12 25.84 50.60
CA ALA A 129 32.21 26.16 51.50
C ALA A 129 32.17 27.61 51.99
N GLY A 130 32.69 27.86 53.19
CA GLY A 130 32.90 29.19 53.74
C GLY A 130 34.10 29.26 54.69
N ALA A 131 34.53 30.49 55.01
CA ALA A 131 35.60 30.74 55.98
C ALA A 131 35.32 32.03 56.80
N PRO A 132 34.22 32.05 57.59
CA PRO A 132 33.64 33.29 58.15
C PRO A 132 34.59 34.08 59.08
N ASN A 133 35.56 33.43 59.70
CA ASN A 133 36.51 34.06 60.64
C ASN A 133 37.91 34.35 60.04
N ALA A 134 38.11 34.19 58.72
CA ALA A 134 39.41 34.40 58.09
C ALA A 134 39.75 35.90 57.96
N ASN A 135 41.02 36.25 58.18
CA ASN A 135 41.48 37.62 58.01
C ASN A 135 41.99 37.84 56.57
N TYR A 136 41.15 38.43 55.73
CA TYR A 136 41.39 38.62 54.31
C TYR A 136 42.30 39.84 54.03
N ASP A 137 43.26 39.67 53.12
CA ASP A 137 44.07 40.77 52.59
C ASP A 137 43.25 41.57 51.57
N GLU A 138 43.46 42.88 51.43
CA GLU A 138 42.65 43.77 50.55
C GLU A 138 42.73 43.40 49.05
N SER A 139 43.59 42.44 48.68
CA SER A 139 43.68 41.86 47.33
C SER A 139 42.80 40.61 47.10
N LEU A 140 42.02 40.18 48.10
CA LEU A 140 41.16 38.98 48.08
C LEU A 140 39.66 39.32 48.31
N GLU A 141 39.18 40.43 47.75
CA GLU A 141 37.73 40.68 47.61
C GLU A 141 37.06 39.45 46.96
N GLY A 142 36.16 38.78 47.70
CA GLY A 142 35.29 37.73 47.17
C GLY A 142 35.61 36.27 47.50
N GLN A 143 36.58 35.93 48.37
CA GLN A 143 36.81 34.52 48.79
C GLN A 143 36.24 34.16 50.18
N VAL A 144 35.08 34.70 50.52
CA VAL A 144 34.35 34.36 51.78
C VAL A 144 33.63 33.01 51.67
N ALA A 145 33.18 32.64 50.46
CA ALA A 145 32.49 31.40 50.17
C ALA A 145 33.01 30.75 48.87
N GLY A 146 32.73 29.46 48.69
CA GLY A 146 33.08 28.69 47.50
C GLY A 146 32.03 27.63 47.16
N TYR A 147 31.73 27.47 45.87
CA TYR A 147 30.70 26.54 45.37
C TYR A 147 31.31 25.57 44.36
N TYR A 148 31.53 24.34 44.79
CA TYR A 148 32.25 23.33 44.00
C TYR A 148 31.34 22.19 43.57
N TYR A 149 31.47 21.79 42.30
CA TYR A 149 30.54 20.86 41.65
C TYR A 149 31.29 19.62 41.18
N GLY A 150 30.85 18.44 41.63
CA GLY A 150 31.30 17.14 41.16
C GLY A 150 31.21 16.96 39.64
N SER A 151 32.03 16.07 39.09
CA SER A 151 32.20 15.90 37.64
C SER A 151 30.90 15.63 36.85
N GLN A 152 29.90 14.99 37.49
CA GLN A 152 28.59 14.68 36.90
C GLN A 152 27.49 15.68 37.31
N LEU A 153 27.74 16.59 38.26
CA LEU A 153 26.83 17.68 38.63
C LEU A 153 26.88 18.80 37.58
N HIS A 154 26.26 18.53 36.44
CA HIS A 154 26.18 19.50 35.35
C HIS A 154 25.25 20.67 35.72
N ILE A 155 25.85 21.84 35.86
CA ILE A 155 25.21 23.14 36.06
C ILE A 155 25.69 24.10 34.94
N SER A 156 24.80 24.96 34.45
CA SER A 156 25.16 26.01 33.47
C SER A 156 25.97 27.13 34.12
N GLU A 157 26.78 27.84 33.32
CA GLU A 157 27.52 29.05 33.75
C GLU A 157 26.59 30.06 34.45
N LYS A 158 25.49 30.45 33.79
CA LYS A 158 24.40 31.23 34.40
C LYS A 158 23.86 30.69 35.74
N GLY A 159 23.85 29.37 35.89
CA GLY A 159 23.39 28.74 37.14
C GLY A 159 24.41 28.88 38.27
N ARG A 160 25.71 28.93 37.95
CA ARG A 160 26.77 29.24 38.92
C ARG A 160 26.77 30.74 39.27
N GLU A 161 26.52 31.60 38.30
CA GLU A 161 26.33 33.04 38.50
C GLU A 161 25.14 33.30 39.45
N GLU A 162 23.95 32.75 39.19
CA GLU A 162 22.79 32.97 40.09
C GLU A 162 22.97 32.36 41.49
N VAL A 163 23.73 31.27 41.64
CA VAL A 163 24.12 30.75 42.97
C VAL A 163 25.06 31.73 43.68
N TRP A 164 26.02 32.31 42.96
CA TRP A 164 26.95 33.29 43.51
C TRP A 164 26.25 34.61 43.90
N ASP A 165 25.42 35.16 43.01
CA ASP A 165 24.70 36.41 43.25
C ASP A 165 23.87 36.35 44.54
N VAL A 166 23.15 35.24 44.76
CA VAL A 166 22.34 35.03 45.97
C VAL A 166 23.22 34.87 47.21
N ALA A 167 24.34 34.14 47.10
CA ALA A 167 25.31 34.02 48.19
C ALA A 167 25.92 35.37 48.60
N GLU A 168 26.28 36.21 47.64
CA GLU A 168 26.90 37.52 47.87
C GLU A 168 25.97 38.43 48.69
N TRP A 169 24.67 38.49 48.35
CA TRP A 169 23.69 39.23 49.15
C TRP A 169 23.60 38.75 50.60
N LYS A 170 23.73 37.44 50.84
CA LYS A 170 23.66 36.83 52.17
C LYS A 170 24.89 37.08 53.02
N ILE A 171 26.07 37.03 52.39
CA ILE A 171 27.35 37.40 53.01
C ILE A 171 27.32 38.88 53.43
N ILE A 172 26.80 39.77 52.56
CA ILE A 172 26.66 41.20 52.87
C ILE A 172 25.67 41.44 54.03
N SER A 173 24.67 40.57 54.22
CA SER A 173 23.68 40.69 55.29
C SER A 173 24.01 39.94 56.59
N ASP A 174 25.19 39.30 56.70
CA ASP A 174 25.60 38.50 57.86
C ASP A 174 24.64 37.31 58.14
N ASP A 175 24.14 36.67 57.06
CA ASP A 175 23.16 35.57 57.09
C ASP A 175 23.78 34.27 56.57
N ASP A 176 24.57 33.60 57.41
CA ASP A 176 25.29 32.37 57.07
C ASP A 176 24.38 31.16 56.78
N ASP A 177 23.27 31.00 57.51
CA ASP A 177 22.28 29.96 57.22
C ASP A 177 21.63 30.21 55.84
N GLY A 178 21.24 31.46 55.56
CA GLY A 178 20.66 31.87 54.28
C GLY A 178 21.63 31.71 53.11
N ARG A 179 22.93 32.00 53.32
CA ARG A 179 24.01 31.74 52.35
C ARG A 179 24.00 30.28 51.91
N VAL A 180 23.87 29.34 52.84
CA VAL A 180 23.88 27.90 52.52
C VAL A 180 22.55 27.45 51.88
N ILE A 181 21.42 27.81 52.49
CA ILE A 181 20.10 27.31 52.09
C ILE A 181 19.70 27.83 50.71
N GLU A 182 19.77 29.15 50.48
CA GLU A 182 19.29 29.75 49.22
C GLU A 182 20.21 29.40 48.04
N SER A 183 21.53 29.32 48.28
CA SER A 183 22.49 28.81 47.27
C SER A 183 22.18 27.38 46.84
N ALA A 184 21.81 26.50 47.78
CA ALA A 184 21.41 25.14 47.47
C ALA A 184 20.04 25.06 46.76
N GLU A 185 19.09 25.94 47.12
CA GLU A 185 17.80 26.02 46.44
C GLU A 185 17.99 26.40 44.96
N VAL A 186 18.74 27.47 44.68
CA VAL A 186 19.09 27.89 43.30
C VAL A 186 19.90 26.81 42.59
N ALA A 187 20.88 26.19 43.24
CA ALA A 187 21.63 25.07 42.65
C ALA A 187 20.70 23.91 42.27
N SER A 188 19.65 23.61 43.04
CA SER A 188 18.65 22.58 42.70
C SER A 188 17.85 22.91 41.43
N GLU A 189 17.67 24.19 41.12
CA GLU A 189 16.99 24.66 39.90
C GLU A 189 17.80 24.35 38.65
N TYR A 190 19.13 24.46 38.71
CA TYR A 190 20.04 24.34 37.57
C TYR A 190 20.81 23.01 37.48
N ILE A 191 21.09 22.32 38.59
CA ILE A 191 21.76 21.02 38.57
C ILE A 191 20.90 19.98 37.84
N GLY A 192 21.50 19.33 36.85
CA GLY A 192 20.83 18.40 35.95
C GLY A 192 19.85 19.05 34.96
N TYR A 193 19.83 20.39 34.85
CA TYR A 193 19.04 21.11 33.84
C TYR A 193 19.77 21.14 32.49
N GLN A 194 19.86 19.97 31.84
CA GLN A 194 20.48 19.83 30.53
C GLN A 194 19.48 19.88 29.37
N LEU A 195 19.54 20.97 28.59
CA LEU A 195 18.93 21.05 27.26
C LEU A 195 19.84 20.35 26.22
N ASP A 196 19.97 19.02 26.29
CA ASP A 196 20.74 18.25 25.28
C ASP A 196 20.10 18.39 23.88
N PRO A 197 20.75 19.06 22.92
CA PRO A 197 20.21 19.25 21.57
C PRO A 197 20.07 17.93 20.80
N ALA A 198 20.89 16.92 21.09
CA ALA A 198 20.82 15.61 20.44
C ALA A 198 19.59 14.83 20.91
N ARG A 199 19.35 14.75 22.23
CA ARG A 199 18.13 14.16 22.81
C ARG A 199 16.87 14.89 22.36
N MET A 200 16.88 16.22 22.32
CA MET A 200 15.80 17.05 21.74
C MET A 200 15.54 16.67 20.28
N CYS A 201 16.57 16.66 19.41
CA CYS A 201 16.45 16.29 18.01
C CYS A 201 15.91 14.86 17.81
N ALA A 202 16.40 13.89 18.59
CA ALA A 202 15.93 12.51 18.53
C ALA A 202 14.44 12.39 18.90
N GLN A 203 14.02 13.10 19.95
CA GLN A 203 12.64 13.08 20.44
C GLN A 203 11.67 13.79 19.48
N PHE A 204 12.05 14.94 18.92
CA PHE A 204 11.28 15.59 17.85
C PHE A 204 11.16 14.67 16.63
N THR A 205 12.26 14.03 16.21
CA THR A 205 12.27 13.07 15.10
C THR A 205 11.30 11.92 15.33
N LEU A 206 11.29 11.34 16.54
CA LEU A 206 10.37 10.27 16.92
C LEU A 206 8.91 10.74 16.89
N PHE A 207 8.60 11.92 17.46
CA PHE A 207 7.26 12.50 17.39
C PHE A 207 6.81 12.73 15.93
N PHE A 208 7.67 13.28 15.08
CA PHE A 208 7.36 13.48 13.65
C PHE A 208 7.13 12.16 12.90
N ILE A 209 7.90 11.11 13.19
CA ILE A 209 7.68 9.76 12.60
C ILE A 209 6.27 9.25 12.94
N PHE A 210 5.90 9.30 14.22
CA PHE A 210 4.58 8.86 14.69
C PHE A 210 3.44 9.75 14.16
N PHE A 211 3.63 11.07 14.10
CA PHE A 211 2.67 12.02 13.52
C PHE A 211 2.46 11.77 12.01
N ILE A 212 3.54 11.50 11.26
CA ILE A 212 3.45 11.13 9.83
C ILE A 212 2.74 9.78 9.67
N ALA A 213 2.99 8.80 10.55
CA ALA A 213 2.31 7.51 10.55
C ALA A 213 0.80 7.67 10.82
N ALA A 214 0.40 8.43 11.84
CA ALA A 214 -0.99 8.75 12.15
C ALA A 214 -1.69 9.46 10.97
N ASN A 215 -1.05 10.47 10.38
CA ASN A 215 -1.57 11.17 9.20
C ASN A 215 -1.69 10.26 7.95
N LYS A 216 -0.77 9.32 7.75
CA LYS A 216 -0.88 8.30 6.69
C LYS A 216 -2.04 7.34 6.97
N TRP A 217 -2.20 6.87 8.21
CA TRP A 217 -3.29 5.99 8.63
C TRP A 217 -4.67 6.63 8.46
N ILE A 218 -4.87 7.84 8.96
CA ILE A 218 -6.14 8.57 8.87
C ILE A 218 -6.51 8.85 7.40
N ARG A 219 -5.57 9.34 6.58
CA ARG A 219 -5.81 9.57 5.14
C ARG A 219 -6.12 8.27 4.40
N TYR A 220 -5.40 7.18 4.70
CA TYR A 220 -5.68 5.86 4.14
C TYR A 220 -7.08 5.36 4.53
N TYR A 221 -7.45 5.49 5.81
CA TYR A 221 -8.75 5.07 6.34
C TYR A 221 -9.91 5.82 5.69
N LEU A 222 -9.84 7.15 5.70
CA LEU A 222 -10.88 8.01 5.13
C LEU A 222 -10.98 7.86 3.61
N GLY A 223 -9.84 7.84 2.91
CA GLY A 223 -9.77 7.63 1.46
C GLY A 223 -10.21 6.23 1.02
N ARG A 224 -10.14 5.22 1.89
CA ARG A 224 -10.74 3.90 1.66
C ARG A 224 -12.26 3.94 1.76
N GLY A 225 -12.82 4.62 2.78
CA GLY A 225 -14.28 4.75 2.93
C GLY A 225 -14.94 5.47 1.76
N LYS A 226 -14.38 6.62 1.32
CA LYS A 226 -14.86 7.35 0.14
C LYS A 226 -14.87 6.50 -1.14
N ARG A 227 -13.80 5.71 -1.37
CA ARG A 227 -13.72 4.79 -2.52
C ARG A 227 -14.71 3.62 -2.40
N ALA A 228 -14.97 3.12 -1.19
CA ALA A 228 -15.96 2.07 -0.98
C ALA A 228 -17.39 2.59 -1.24
N MET A 229 -17.70 3.84 -0.92
CA MET A 229 -18.98 4.47 -1.25
C MET A 229 -19.18 4.58 -2.76
N ALA A 230 -18.27 5.22 -3.48
CA ALA A 230 -18.34 5.33 -4.95
C ALA A 230 -18.40 3.95 -5.64
N GLY A 231 -17.57 3.00 -5.21
CA GLY A 231 -17.54 1.65 -5.77
C GLY A 231 -18.80 0.82 -5.48
N ILE A 232 -19.58 1.14 -4.45
CA ILE A 232 -20.88 0.49 -4.20
C ILE A 232 -21.97 1.11 -5.07
N GLU A 233 -21.98 2.42 -5.31
CA GLU A 233 -22.97 3.02 -6.22
C GLU A 233 -22.76 2.52 -7.66
N GLU A 234 -21.50 2.49 -8.14
CA GLU A 234 -21.15 1.85 -9.42
C GLU A 234 -21.51 0.36 -9.46
N ALA A 235 -21.44 -0.34 -8.32
CA ALA A 235 -21.87 -1.73 -8.22
C ALA A 235 -23.41 -1.87 -8.24
N ARG A 236 -24.14 -0.88 -7.71
CA ARG A 236 -25.60 -0.81 -7.64
C ARG A 236 -26.20 -0.58 -9.02
N GLU A 237 -25.63 0.35 -9.78
CA GLU A 237 -25.96 0.56 -11.20
C GLU A 237 -25.69 -0.71 -12.01
N ALA A 238 -24.52 -1.31 -11.86
CA ALA A 238 -24.20 -2.56 -12.58
C ALA A 238 -25.15 -3.72 -12.18
N TYR A 239 -25.50 -3.83 -10.90
CA TYR A 239 -26.44 -4.82 -10.38
C TYR A 239 -27.86 -4.60 -10.91
N SER A 240 -28.38 -3.36 -10.86
CA SER A 240 -29.73 -3.05 -11.34
C SER A 240 -29.85 -3.28 -12.84
N GLN A 241 -28.85 -2.88 -13.63
CA GLN A 241 -28.77 -3.15 -15.06
C GLN A 241 -28.74 -4.66 -15.37
N ALA A 242 -27.98 -5.46 -14.61
CA ALA A 242 -27.93 -6.91 -14.77
C ALA A 242 -29.26 -7.58 -14.37
N MET A 243 -29.95 -7.09 -13.34
CA MET A 243 -31.25 -7.63 -12.93
C MET A 243 -32.38 -7.25 -13.90
N ALA A 244 -32.38 -6.03 -14.44
CA ALA A 244 -33.29 -5.62 -15.51
C ALA A 244 -33.08 -6.44 -16.79
N GLY A 245 -31.81 -6.63 -17.21
CA GLY A 245 -31.46 -7.45 -18.37
C GLY A 245 -31.89 -8.92 -18.23
N ARG A 246 -31.97 -9.46 -17.01
CA ARG A 246 -32.44 -10.84 -16.76
C ARG A 246 -33.89 -11.01 -17.19
N ALA A 247 -34.76 -10.02 -16.92
CA ALA A 247 -36.16 -10.05 -17.33
C ALA A 247 -36.30 -9.97 -18.86
N ALA A 248 -35.56 -9.05 -19.50
CA ALA A 248 -35.57 -8.91 -20.96
C ALA A 248 -35.15 -10.21 -21.68
N VAL A 249 -34.10 -10.87 -21.20
CA VAL A 249 -33.62 -12.14 -21.80
C VAL A 249 -34.65 -13.28 -21.71
N ILE A 250 -35.51 -13.32 -20.68
CA ILE A 250 -36.59 -14.32 -20.60
C ILE A 250 -37.59 -14.14 -21.75
N GLY A 251 -37.85 -12.90 -22.18
CA GLY A 251 -38.65 -12.62 -23.38
C GLY A 251 -37.99 -13.18 -24.64
N TYR A 252 -36.72 -12.85 -24.87
CA TYR A 252 -35.97 -13.33 -26.04
C TYR A 252 -35.84 -14.86 -26.11
N LEU A 253 -35.65 -15.54 -24.97
CA LEU A 253 -35.55 -17.00 -24.92
C LEU A 253 -36.84 -17.71 -25.37
N ARG A 254 -38.01 -17.09 -25.21
CA ARG A 254 -39.29 -17.62 -25.72
C ARG A 254 -39.41 -17.52 -27.24
N LEU A 255 -38.62 -16.67 -27.88
CA LEU A 255 -38.61 -16.48 -29.34
C LEU A 255 -37.65 -17.44 -30.05
N ILE A 256 -36.72 -18.08 -29.32
CA ILE A 256 -35.74 -19.00 -29.90
C ILE A 256 -36.44 -20.30 -30.36
N PRO A 257 -36.28 -20.73 -31.64
CA PRO A 257 -36.87 -21.97 -32.13
C PRO A 257 -36.36 -23.19 -31.34
N ALA A 258 -37.27 -23.93 -30.70
CA ALA A 258 -36.93 -25.10 -29.90
C ALA A 258 -36.47 -26.32 -30.72
N GLY A 259 -36.74 -26.33 -32.04
CA GLY A 259 -36.31 -27.38 -32.97
C GLY A 259 -34.90 -27.20 -33.55
N ASP A 260 -34.24 -26.07 -33.28
CA ASP A 260 -32.88 -25.81 -33.75
C ASP A 260 -31.84 -26.21 -32.70
N ILE A 261 -30.83 -26.97 -33.12
CA ILE A 261 -29.68 -27.40 -32.30
C ILE A 261 -28.99 -26.19 -31.64
N TYR A 262 -28.88 -25.07 -32.37
CA TYR A 262 -28.27 -23.84 -31.86
C TYR A 262 -29.13 -23.24 -30.74
N GLY A 263 -30.46 -23.18 -30.95
CA GLY A 263 -31.42 -22.72 -29.95
C GLY A 263 -31.45 -23.57 -28.68
N VAL A 264 -31.45 -24.91 -28.80
CA VAL A 264 -31.40 -25.84 -27.66
C VAL A 264 -30.13 -25.63 -26.82
N GLN A 265 -28.97 -25.46 -27.47
CA GLN A 265 -27.72 -25.15 -26.76
C GLN A 265 -27.79 -23.82 -25.99
N VAL A 266 -28.41 -22.79 -26.57
CA VAL A 266 -28.58 -21.50 -25.88
C VAL A 266 -29.45 -21.63 -24.63
N ILE A 267 -30.60 -22.32 -24.74
CA ILE A 267 -31.51 -22.55 -23.61
C ILE A 267 -30.80 -23.37 -22.50
N ALA A 268 -30.05 -24.41 -22.87
CA ALA A 268 -29.29 -25.22 -21.92
C ALA A 268 -28.22 -24.42 -21.17
N ARG A 269 -27.41 -23.62 -21.89
CA ARG A 269 -26.36 -22.78 -21.29
C ARG A 269 -26.96 -21.66 -20.42
N TYR A 270 -28.12 -21.09 -20.79
CA TYR A 270 -28.84 -20.12 -19.95
C TYR A 270 -29.40 -20.72 -18.65
N LYS A 271 -29.84 -22.00 -18.64
CA LYS A 271 -30.24 -22.67 -17.39
C LYS A 271 -29.11 -22.70 -16.36
N VAL A 272 -27.85 -22.86 -16.80
CA VAL A 272 -26.67 -22.76 -15.92
C VAL A 272 -26.51 -21.33 -15.36
N LEU A 273 -26.76 -20.31 -16.19
CA LEU A 273 -26.71 -18.89 -15.79
C LEU A 273 -27.66 -18.53 -14.63
N GLN A 274 -28.80 -19.22 -14.50
CA GLN A 274 -29.72 -19.05 -13.36
C GLN A 274 -29.10 -19.40 -12.00
N ARG A 275 -28.03 -20.19 -11.95
CA ARG A 275 -27.26 -20.45 -10.72
C ARG A 275 -26.35 -19.28 -10.36
N HIS A 276 -25.98 -18.44 -11.33
CA HIS A 276 -25.11 -17.29 -11.15
C HIS A 276 -25.87 -16.04 -10.66
N TYR A 277 -27.09 -15.77 -11.17
CA TYR A 277 -27.97 -14.74 -10.56
C TYR A 277 -28.22 -15.02 -9.07
N ARG A 278 -28.53 -16.27 -8.71
CA ARG A 278 -28.67 -16.70 -7.30
C ARG A 278 -27.38 -16.62 -6.45
N ARG A 279 -26.21 -16.39 -7.05
CA ARG A 279 -24.97 -16.02 -6.32
C ARG A 279 -24.86 -14.50 -6.19
N LEU A 280 -25.16 -13.76 -7.26
CA LEU A 280 -25.17 -12.30 -7.26
C LEU A 280 -26.17 -11.75 -6.23
N GLU A 281 -27.42 -12.22 -6.26
CA GLU A 281 -28.47 -11.85 -5.29
C GLU A 281 -28.03 -12.08 -3.83
N ARG A 282 -27.37 -13.21 -3.55
CA ARG A 282 -26.83 -13.51 -2.20
C ARG A 282 -25.65 -12.61 -1.83
N ALA A 283 -24.74 -12.31 -2.76
CA ALA A 283 -23.66 -11.36 -2.53
C ALA A 283 -24.20 -9.94 -2.31
N TRP A 284 -25.20 -9.52 -3.08
CA TRP A 284 -25.88 -8.23 -2.93
C TRP A 284 -26.60 -8.13 -1.58
N LYS A 285 -27.30 -9.18 -1.15
CA LYS A 285 -27.93 -9.25 0.19
C LYS A 285 -26.93 -9.12 1.35
N ILE A 286 -25.65 -9.48 1.16
CA ILE A 286 -24.58 -9.30 2.15
C ILE A 286 -24.04 -7.85 2.15
N ILE A 287 -24.09 -7.16 1.02
CA ILE A 287 -23.73 -5.73 0.92
C ILE A 287 -24.82 -4.87 1.56
N GLY A 288 -26.09 -5.20 1.29
CA GLY A 288 -27.28 -4.46 1.69
C GLY A 288 -27.34 -3.07 1.05
N ASP A 289 -28.13 -2.16 1.63
CA ASP A 289 -28.03 -0.73 1.40
C ASP A 289 -27.24 -0.11 2.58
N PRO A 290 -25.96 0.26 2.40
CA PRO A 290 -25.17 0.85 3.47
C PRO A 290 -25.65 2.27 3.80
N VAL A 291 -25.67 2.61 5.08
CA VAL A 291 -26.01 3.97 5.56
C VAL A 291 -24.90 4.48 6.48
N GLY A 292 -24.61 5.78 6.44
CA GLY A 292 -23.71 6.45 7.36
C GLY A 292 -22.31 5.84 7.45
N LEU A 293 -21.87 5.45 8.64
CA LEU A 293 -20.49 5.00 8.88
C LEU A 293 -20.23 3.57 8.35
N GLN A 294 -21.26 2.85 7.89
CA GLN A 294 -21.10 1.51 7.30
C GLN A 294 -20.19 1.49 6.06
N TRP A 295 -20.09 2.59 5.31
CA TRP A 295 -19.19 2.73 4.16
C TRP A 295 -17.72 2.47 4.50
N TYR A 296 -17.30 2.76 5.74
CA TYR A 296 -15.90 2.62 6.17
C TYR A 296 -15.52 1.19 6.62
N GLY A 297 -16.49 0.27 6.64
CA GLY A 297 -16.30 -1.13 7.05
C GLY A 297 -15.33 -1.93 6.19
N MET A 298 -14.36 -2.59 6.83
CA MET A 298 -13.17 -3.18 6.21
C MET A 298 -13.43 -4.28 5.14
N ARG A 299 -14.62 -4.88 5.09
CA ARG A 299 -14.97 -5.91 4.09
C ARG A 299 -15.79 -5.40 2.90
N ARG A 300 -16.48 -4.25 3.00
CA ARG A 300 -17.52 -3.86 2.02
C ARG A 300 -16.98 -3.46 0.65
N GLY A 301 -15.88 -2.71 0.57
CA GLY A 301 -15.29 -2.31 -0.72
C GLY A 301 -14.93 -3.48 -1.64
N ARG A 302 -14.38 -4.58 -1.09
CA ARG A 302 -14.06 -5.80 -1.87
C ARG A 302 -15.31 -6.55 -2.32
N LEU A 303 -16.37 -6.55 -1.51
CA LEU A 303 -17.68 -7.12 -1.88
C LEU A 303 -18.35 -6.30 -2.99
N ALA A 304 -18.22 -4.98 -2.95
CA ALA A 304 -18.72 -4.06 -3.98
C ALA A 304 -18.03 -4.27 -5.32
N GLU A 305 -16.69 -4.29 -5.33
CA GLU A 305 -15.87 -4.54 -6.52
C GLU A 305 -16.15 -5.94 -7.12
N TYR A 306 -16.37 -6.94 -6.24
CA TYR A 306 -16.87 -8.25 -6.65
C TYR A 306 -18.26 -8.15 -7.29
N ALA A 307 -19.26 -7.54 -6.64
CA ALA A 307 -20.61 -7.41 -7.17
C ALA A 307 -20.66 -6.63 -8.50
N LYS A 308 -19.91 -5.53 -8.63
CA LYS A 308 -19.77 -4.76 -9.87
C LYS A 308 -19.23 -5.64 -11.00
N SER A 309 -18.03 -6.20 -10.81
CA SER A 309 -17.38 -7.03 -11.83
C SER A 309 -18.21 -8.26 -12.20
N TYR A 310 -18.89 -8.87 -11.24
CA TYR A 310 -19.78 -10.01 -11.46
C TYR A 310 -21.03 -9.62 -12.27
N SER A 311 -21.63 -8.46 -11.98
CA SER A 311 -22.82 -7.95 -12.69
C SER A 311 -22.49 -7.56 -14.13
N VAL A 312 -21.34 -6.92 -14.37
CA VAL A 312 -20.86 -6.56 -15.73
C VAL A 312 -20.65 -7.81 -16.60
N GLN A 313 -20.03 -8.86 -16.06
CA GLN A 313 -19.83 -10.13 -16.78
C GLN A 313 -21.16 -10.85 -17.05
N LEU A 314 -22.10 -10.83 -16.09
CA LEU A 314 -23.46 -11.35 -16.30
C LEU A 314 -24.22 -10.58 -17.39
N ARG A 315 -24.07 -9.25 -17.46
CA ARG A 315 -24.65 -8.40 -18.51
C ARG A 315 -24.07 -8.71 -19.89
N ALA A 316 -22.75 -8.93 -20.00
CA ALA A 316 -22.15 -9.38 -21.26
C ALA A 316 -22.75 -10.72 -21.73
N MET A 317 -22.89 -11.69 -20.83
CA MET A 317 -23.51 -12.99 -21.17
C MET A 317 -24.99 -12.86 -21.54
N GLN A 318 -25.76 -11.98 -20.89
CA GLN A 318 -27.14 -11.65 -21.34
C GLN A 318 -27.16 -11.14 -22.77
N GLN A 319 -26.27 -10.20 -23.10
CA GLN A 319 -26.23 -9.54 -24.39
C GLN A 319 -25.87 -10.55 -25.51
N THR A 320 -25.01 -11.55 -25.25
CA THR A 320 -24.81 -12.67 -26.20
C THR A 320 -26.06 -13.54 -26.43
N VAL A 321 -26.92 -13.73 -25.41
CA VAL A 321 -28.20 -14.45 -25.57
C VAL A 321 -29.18 -13.61 -26.38
N VAL A 322 -29.23 -12.29 -26.16
CA VAL A 322 -30.05 -11.37 -26.96
C VAL A 322 -29.61 -11.38 -28.42
N ASN A 323 -28.32 -11.18 -28.71
CA ASN A 323 -27.80 -11.21 -30.08
C ASN A 323 -28.05 -12.57 -30.76
N CYS A 324 -27.91 -13.68 -30.05
CA CYS A 324 -28.24 -15.00 -30.60
C CYS A 324 -29.74 -15.13 -30.93
N ALA A 325 -30.63 -14.69 -30.03
CA ALA A 325 -32.07 -14.71 -30.29
C ALA A 325 -32.48 -13.79 -31.44
N GLN A 326 -31.92 -12.59 -31.52
CA GLN A 326 -32.14 -11.64 -32.62
C GLN A 326 -31.67 -12.22 -33.96
N LEU A 327 -30.47 -12.81 -33.98
CA LEU A 327 -29.90 -13.46 -35.16
C LEU A 327 -30.75 -14.65 -35.64
N LEU A 328 -31.07 -15.61 -34.75
CA LEU A 328 -31.87 -16.79 -35.10
C LEU A 328 -33.30 -16.44 -35.54
N THR A 329 -33.90 -15.37 -35.00
CA THR A 329 -35.26 -14.94 -35.35
C THR A 329 -35.32 -13.91 -36.48
N ARG A 330 -34.17 -13.39 -36.94
CA ARG A 330 -34.04 -12.26 -37.88
C ARG A 330 -34.88 -11.04 -37.47
N LYS A 331 -34.86 -10.66 -36.18
CA LYS A 331 -35.61 -9.53 -35.60
C LYS A 331 -34.72 -8.63 -34.77
N GLY A 332 -35.01 -7.32 -34.74
CA GLY A 332 -34.17 -6.33 -34.07
C GLY A 332 -32.85 -6.10 -34.81
N ALA A 333 -31.76 -5.86 -34.08
CA ALA A 333 -30.40 -5.62 -34.61
C ALA A 333 -29.70 -6.92 -35.06
N TRP A 334 -30.41 -7.74 -35.85
CA TRP A 334 -29.91 -9.05 -36.29
C TRP A 334 -28.78 -8.91 -37.33
N GLN A 335 -28.80 -7.85 -38.15
CA GLN A 335 -27.72 -7.55 -39.10
C GLN A 335 -26.42 -7.19 -38.37
N GLU A 336 -26.47 -6.32 -37.35
CA GLU A 336 -25.31 -6.01 -36.52
C GLU A 336 -24.79 -7.27 -35.79
N SER A 337 -25.71 -8.10 -35.28
CA SER A 337 -25.37 -9.39 -34.68
C SER A 337 -24.70 -10.35 -35.68
N TRP A 338 -25.08 -10.30 -36.97
CA TRP A 338 -24.48 -11.08 -38.05
C TRP A 338 -23.10 -10.53 -38.46
N GLU A 339 -22.97 -9.21 -38.64
CA GLU A 339 -21.72 -8.54 -39.00
C GLU A 339 -20.62 -8.80 -37.96
N ASN A 340 -20.96 -8.73 -36.68
CA ASN A 340 -20.04 -9.08 -35.59
C ASN A 340 -19.56 -10.55 -35.67
N GLU A 341 -20.42 -11.50 -36.05
CA GLU A 341 -20.06 -12.91 -36.23
C GLU A 341 -19.21 -13.15 -37.49
N TYR A 342 -19.54 -12.45 -38.57
CA TYR A 342 -18.83 -12.48 -39.84
C TYR A 342 -17.40 -11.93 -39.69
N GLU A 343 -17.24 -10.79 -39.02
CA GLU A 343 -15.95 -10.11 -38.84
C GLU A 343 -14.95 -11.00 -38.05
N LEU A 344 -15.43 -11.76 -37.07
CA LEU A 344 -14.58 -12.72 -36.36
C LEU A 344 -13.93 -13.75 -37.29
N VAL A 345 -14.68 -14.31 -38.25
CA VAL A 345 -14.16 -15.31 -39.19
C VAL A 345 -13.26 -14.66 -40.24
N GLN A 346 -13.62 -13.45 -40.68
CA GLN A 346 -12.78 -12.66 -41.57
C GLN A 346 -11.40 -12.39 -40.93
N ARG A 347 -11.36 -12.08 -39.63
CA ARG A 347 -10.13 -11.90 -38.85
C ARG A 347 -9.34 -13.19 -38.66
N ASP A 348 -10.00 -14.33 -38.43
CA ASP A 348 -9.33 -15.63 -38.37
C ASP A 348 -8.64 -15.96 -39.70
N ILE A 349 -9.32 -15.78 -40.84
CA ILE A 349 -8.77 -15.99 -42.18
C ILE A 349 -7.62 -14.99 -42.48
N ALA A 350 -7.76 -13.73 -42.06
CA ALA A 350 -6.69 -12.73 -42.18
C ALA A 350 -5.47 -13.06 -41.30
N ALA A 351 -5.68 -13.66 -40.12
CA ALA A 351 -4.61 -14.12 -39.25
C ALA A 351 -3.83 -15.30 -39.85
N VAL A 352 -4.51 -16.22 -40.57
CA VAL A 352 -3.84 -17.22 -41.42
C VAL A 352 -2.93 -16.51 -42.43
N ALA A 353 -3.49 -15.60 -43.24
CA ALA A 353 -2.73 -14.87 -44.26
C ALA A 353 -1.49 -14.15 -43.70
N ARG A 354 -1.60 -13.58 -42.49
CA ARG A 354 -0.51 -12.90 -41.79
C ARG A 354 0.64 -13.84 -41.43
N ILE A 355 0.40 -15.11 -41.08
CA ILE A 355 1.49 -16.09 -40.83
C ILE A 355 2.39 -16.19 -42.08
N PHE A 356 1.80 -16.08 -43.27
CA PHE A 356 2.49 -16.22 -44.55
C PHE A 356 3.16 -14.94 -45.08
N SER A 357 3.06 -13.80 -44.40
CA SER A 357 3.61 -12.54 -44.93
C SER A 357 5.13 -12.38 -44.77
N TYR A 358 5.80 -13.29 -44.05
CA TYR A 358 7.24 -13.25 -43.74
C TYR A 358 7.92 -14.63 -43.91
N VAL A 359 7.52 -15.39 -44.92
CA VAL A 359 7.98 -16.78 -45.09
C VAL A 359 9.32 -16.84 -45.84
N PRO A 360 10.31 -17.64 -45.39
CA PRO A 360 11.54 -17.90 -46.12
C PRO A 360 11.28 -18.56 -47.50
N LYS A 361 12.18 -18.31 -48.47
CA LYS A 361 12.08 -18.88 -49.84
C LYS A 361 11.93 -20.41 -49.87
N GLU A 362 12.43 -21.10 -48.86
CA GLU A 362 12.32 -22.56 -48.70
C GLU A 362 10.87 -23.08 -48.65
N HIS A 363 9.90 -22.24 -48.27
CA HIS A 363 8.47 -22.58 -48.20
C HIS A 363 7.60 -21.73 -49.15
N GLU A 364 8.15 -21.24 -50.26
CA GLU A 364 7.45 -20.39 -51.23
C GLU A 364 6.24 -21.09 -51.88
N SER A 365 6.37 -22.37 -52.23
CA SER A 365 5.27 -23.19 -52.78
C SER A 365 4.09 -23.33 -51.81
N PHE A 366 4.38 -23.64 -50.54
CA PHE A 366 3.38 -23.74 -49.47
C PHE A 366 2.73 -22.38 -49.17
N SER A 367 3.49 -21.28 -49.28
CA SER A 367 2.96 -19.92 -49.14
C SER A 367 1.97 -19.56 -50.26
N HIS A 368 2.24 -19.97 -51.50
CA HIS A 368 1.30 -19.81 -52.61
C HIS A 368 0.03 -20.64 -52.42
N GLU A 369 0.13 -21.88 -51.94
CA GLU A 369 -1.02 -22.70 -51.59
C GLU A 369 -1.87 -22.06 -50.49
N ALA A 370 -1.24 -21.57 -49.43
CA ALA A 370 -1.91 -20.87 -48.33
C ALA A 370 -2.62 -19.59 -48.77
N LEU A 371 -1.98 -18.76 -49.61
CA LEU A 371 -2.62 -17.55 -50.16
C LEU A 371 -3.78 -17.88 -51.11
N LYS A 372 -3.71 -19.00 -51.84
CA LYS A 372 -4.82 -19.52 -52.66
C LYS A 372 -5.98 -20.00 -51.76
N TRP A 373 -5.67 -20.72 -50.67
CA TRP A 373 -6.64 -21.15 -49.65
C TRP A 373 -7.34 -19.94 -49.01
N VAL A 374 -6.59 -18.91 -48.59
CA VAL A 374 -7.13 -17.65 -48.02
C VAL A 374 -8.10 -16.98 -48.99
N LYS A 375 -7.74 -16.86 -50.28
CA LYS A 375 -8.63 -16.28 -51.31
C LYS A 375 -9.91 -17.08 -51.47
N LEU A 376 -9.81 -18.41 -51.54
CA LEU A 376 -10.95 -19.32 -51.66
C LEU A 376 -11.90 -19.18 -50.46
N LYS A 377 -11.36 -19.21 -49.23
CA LYS A 377 -12.15 -19.14 -48.00
C LYS A 377 -12.76 -17.77 -47.73
N ARG A 378 -12.12 -16.69 -48.20
CA ARG A 378 -12.74 -15.36 -48.21
C ARG A 378 -13.94 -15.31 -49.15
N ALA A 379 -13.82 -15.81 -50.39
CA ALA A 379 -14.95 -15.87 -51.32
C ALA A 379 -16.10 -16.78 -50.80
N GLU A 380 -15.78 -17.88 -50.11
CA GLU A 380 -16.76 -18.77 -49.47
C GLU A 380 -17.50 -18.06 -48.30
N LEU A 381 -16.78 -17.25 -47.52
CA LEU A 381 -17.35 -16.40 -46.47
C LEU A 381 -18.24 -15.28 -47.05
N ASP A 382 -17.78 -14.56 -48.08
CA ASP A 382 -18.51 -13.50 -48.78
C ASP A 382 -19.82 -14.04 -49.41
N ALA A 383 -19.75 -15.24 -50.02
CA ALA A 383 -20.91 -15.93 -50.57
C ALA A 383 -21.90 -16.37 -49.48
N THR A 384 -21.41 -16.77 -48.30
CA THR A 384 -22.26 -17.12 -47.14
C THR A 384 -22.98 -15.89 -46.61
N ALA A 385 -22.29 -14.75 -46.46
CA ALA A 385 -22.92 -13.48 -46.08
C ALA A 385 -24.00 -13.05 -47.08
N THR A 386 -23.70 -13.15 -48.38
CA THR A 386 -24.68 -12.87 -49.44
C THR A 386 -25.94 -13.75 -49.32
N LYS A 387 -25.79 -15.05 -49.03
CA LYS A 387 -26.93 -15.98 -48.83
C LYS A 387 -27.77 -15.64 -47.59
N VAL A 388 -27.14 -15.17 -46.52
CA VAL A 388 -27.86 -14.73 -45.30
C VAL A 388 -28.65 -13.45 -45.56
N LEU A 389 -28.02 -12.44 -46.18
CA LEU A 389 -28.64 -11.15 -46.50
C LEU A 389 -29.81 -11.30 -47.50
N THR A 390 -29.64 -12.14 -48.53
CA THR A 390 -30.72 -12.50 -49.48
C THR A 390 -31.77 -13.46 -48.90
N ARG A 391 -31.67 -13.81 -47.61
CA ARG A 391 -32.55 -14.73 -46.86
C ARG A 391 -32.57 -16.19 -47.34
N THR A 392 -31.79 -16.54 -48.37
CA THR A 392 -31.72 -17.88 -48.97
C THR A 392 -31.11 -18.94 -48.04
N MET A 393 -30.31 -18.54 -47.04
CA MET A 393 -29.78 -19.44 -46.00
C MET A 393 -30.29 -19.04 -44.61
N PRO A 394 -30.80 -19.97 -43.78
CA PRO A 394 -31.24 -19.68 -42.41
C PRO A 394 -30.03 -19.33 -41.51
N PRO A 395 -30.20 -18.50 -40.47
CA PRO A 395 -29.08 -18.04 -39.64
C PRO A 395 -28.36 -19.17 -38.87
N SER A 396 -29.06 -20.26 -38.56
CA SER A 396 -28.52 -21.44 -37.90
C SER A 396 -27.48 -22.17 -38.76
N ASP A 397 -27.79 -22.41 -40.04
CA ASP A 397 -26.85 -23.02 -40.98
C ASP A 397 -25.71 -22.05 -41.35
N ALA A 398 -25.98 -20.76 -41.40
CA ALA A 398 -24.92 -19.76 -41.54
C ALA A 398 -23.92 -19.79 -40.37
N LEU A 399 -24.40 -19.91 -39.12
CA LEU A 399 -23.53 -20.11 -37.95
C LEU A 399 -22.77 -21.45 -37.99
N ARG A 400 -23.32 -22.49 -38.64
CA ARG A 400 -22.65 -23.76 -38.92
C ARG A 400 -21.50 -23.57 -39.91
N GLU A 401 -21.73 -22.85 -41.00
CA GLU A 401 -20.68 -22.52 -41.98
C GLU A 401 -19.58 -21.64 -41.37
N LEU A 402 -19.93 -20.60 -40.60
CA LEU A 402 -18.95 -19.79 -39.87
C LEU A 402 -18.14 -20.62 -38.85
N THR A 403 -18.77 -21.62 -38.22
CA THR A 403 -18.11 -22.57 -37.31
C THR A 403 -17.14 -23.49 -38.07
N ARG A 404 -17.54 -24.01 -39.22
CA ARG A 404 -16.69 -24.81 -40.11
C ARG A 404 -15.48 -24.00 -40.58
N LEU A 405 -15.70 -22.80 -41.14
CA LEU A 405 -14.65 -21.92 -41.64
C LEU A 405 -13.62 -21.54 -40.57
N SER A 406 -14.03 -21.18 -39.35
CA SER A 406 -13.10 -20.90 -38.24
C SER A 406 -12.34 -22.16 -37.80
N THR A 407 -12.99 -23.33 -37.80
CA THR A 407 -12.33 -24.61 -37.49
C THR A 407 -11.31 -25.01 -38.57
N GLU A 408 -11.63 -24.82 -39.85
CA GLU A 408 -10.71 -25.03 -40.98
C GLU A 408 -9.53 -24.05 -40.93
N ALA A 409 -9.78 -22.75 -40.68
CA ALA A 409 -8.74 -21.74 -40.52
C ALA A 409 -7.77 -22.06 -39.37
N LYS A 410 -8.31 -22.50 -38.23
CA LYS A 410 -7.50 -22.93 -37.09
C LYS A 410 -6.65 -24.16 -37.42
N LYS A 411 -7.24 -25.22 -37.99
CA LYS A 411 -6.48 -26.41 -38.40
C LYS A 411 -5.39 -26.07 -39.42
N PHE A 412 -5.70 -25.22 -40.40
CA PHE A 412 -4.74 -24.76 -41.40
C PHE A 412 -3.60 -23.96 -40.76
N ALA A 413 -3.89 -23.08 -39.79
CA ALA A 413 -2.87 -22.34 -39.04
C ALA A 413 -1.99 -23.25 -38.17
N GLU A 414 -2.56 -24.26 -37.51
CA GLU A 414 -1.80 -25.25 -36.73
C GLU A 414 -0.87 -26.06 -37.67
N GLN A 415 -1.39 -26.57 -38.79
CA GLN A 415 -0.59 -27.26 -39.82
C GLN A 415 0.48 -26.36 -40.44
N ALA A 416 0.17 -25.09 -40.69
CA ALA A 416 1.12 -24.12 -41.22
C ALA A 416 2.30 -23.90 -40.29
N VAL A 417 2.04 -23.76 -38.98
CA VAL A 417 3.09 -23.60 -37.98
C VAL A 417 3.92 -24.87 -37.81
N ASP A 418 3.31 -26.06 -37.87
CA ASP A 418 4.04 -27.33 -37.85
C ASP A 418 4.95 -27.50 -39.08
N GLU A 419 4.49 -27.11 -40.29
CA GLU A 419 5.26 -27.21 -41.54
C GLU A 419 6.39 -26.18 -41.63
N LEU A 420 6.11 -24.91 -41.29
CA LEU A 420 7.11 -23.85 -41.17
C LEU A 420 8.16 -24.14 -40.08
N PHE A 421 7.84 -25.04 -39.14
CA PHE A 421 8.77 -25.50 -38.11
C PHE A 421 9.36 -26.91 -38.34
N ARG A 422 9.41 -27.41 -39.58
CA ARG A 422 10.17 -28.64 -39.91
C ARG A 422 11.69 -28.43 -39.87
N GLY A 423 12.39 -29.08 -38.93
CA GLY A 423 13.87 -29.19 -38.94
C GLY A 423 14.54 -29.24 -37.56
N LYS A 424 15.84 -29.57 -37.52
CA LYS A 424 16.61 -29.68 -36.26
C LYS A 424 16.78 -28.33 -35.53
N SER A 425 17.10 -27.27 -36.24
CA SER A 425 17.15 -25.88 -35.73
C SER A 425 15.78 -25.36 -35.31
N SER A 426 14.72 -25.94 -35.87
CA SER A 426 13.36 -25.46 -35.74
C SER A 426 12.68 -25.89 -34.44
N ARG A 427 13.10 -27.01 -33.85
CA ARG A 427 12.57 -27.51 -32.58
C ARG A 427 12.64 -26.49 -31.44
N GLU A 428 13.70 -25.68 -31.37
CA GLU A 428 13.83 -24.63 -30.35
C GLU A 428 12.78 -23.51 -30.54
N TYR A 429 12.50 -23.12 -31.79
CA TYR A 429 11.45 -22.17 -32.11
C TYR A 429 10.06 -22.74 -31.85
N TYR A 430 9.84 -24.01 -32.16
CA TYR A 430 8.60 -24.73 -31.85
C TYR A 430 8.32 -24.80 -30.33
N GLU A 431 9.35 -25.07 -29.52
CA GLU A 431 9.24 -25.06 -28.07
C GLU A 431 8.95 -23.64 -27.53
N LYS A 432 9.54 -22.60 -28.12
CA LYS A 432 9.22 -21.18 -27.80
C LYS A 432 7.77 -20.82 -28.17
N TYR A 433 7.32 -21.17 -29.38
CA TYR A 433 5.93 -21.02 -29.83
C TYR A 433 4.96 -21.72 -28.87
N ARG A 434 5.19 -23.00 -28.59
CA ARG A 434 4.32 -23.81 -27.72
C ARG A 434 4.31 -23.26 -26.29
N LYS A 435 5.45 -22.81 -25.77
CA LYS A 435 5.54 -22.17 -24.44
C LYS A 435 4.80 -20.84 -24.39
N TYR A 436 4.88 -20.01 -25.44
CA TYR A 436 4.11 -18.77 -25.51
C TYR A 436 2.61 -19.05 -25.62
N LEU A 437 2.17 -19.95 -26.52
CA LEU A 437 0.76 -20.31 -26.69
C LEU A 437 0.17 -20.91 -25.41
N LEU A 438 0.91 -21.80 -24.72
CA LEU A 438 0.53 -22.33 -23.41
C LEU A 438 0.48 -21.24 -22.35
N ARG A 439 1.47 -20.36 -22.28
CA ARG A 439 1.50 -19.24 -21.33
C ARG A 439 0.38 -18.24 -21.59
N TYR A 440 0.07 -17.89 -22.84
CA TYR A 440 -1.01 -16.98 -23.20
C TYR A 440 -2.38 -17.60 -22.90
N ARG A 441 -2.56 -18.89 -23.21
CA ARG A 441 -3.73 -19.67 -22.81
C ARG A 441 -3.83 -19.80 -21.28
N GLU A 442 -2.71 -19.89 -20.57
CA GLU A 442 -2.67 -19.95 -19.11
C GLU A 442 -2.87 -18.57 -18.45
N GLU A 443 -2.34 -17.48 -18.98
CA GLU A 443 -2.60 -16.11 -18.54
C GLU A 443 -4.06 -15.73 -18.84
N SER A 444 -4.63 -16.16 -19.96
CA SER A 444 -6.08 -16.09 -20.22
C SER A 444 -6.87 -16.93 -19.21
N ARG A 445 -6.39 -18.12 -18.82
CA ARG A 445 -7.00 -18.96 -17.77
C ARG A 445 -6.81 -18.40 -16.36
N GLN A 446 -5.70 -17.70 -16.07
CA GLN A 446 -5.36 -17.12 -14.77
C GLN A 446 -6.01 -15.75 -14.60
N GLY A 447 -6.17 -14.97 -15.68
CA GLY A 447 -7.09 -13.83 -15.78
C GLY A 447 -8.56 -14.23 -15.54
N LEU A 448 -8.89 -15.50 -15.79
CA LEU A 448 -10.17 -16.15 -15.43
C LEU A 448 -10.21 -16.79 -14.03
N LYS A 449 -9.05 -16.93 -13.35
CA LYS A 449 -8.94 -17.33 -11.93
C LYS A 449 -8.77 -16.11 -10.99
N SER A 450 -8.26 -14.99 -11.49
CA SER A 450 -8.83 -13.66 -11.20
C SER A 450 -10.13 -13.46 -12.01
N ALA A 451 -10.79 -12.30 -11.93
CA ALA A 451 -12.23 -12.13 -12.12
C ALA A 451 -13.09 -12.99 -11.16
N THR A 452 -12.83 -14.29 -11.02
CA THR A 452 -13.27 -15.09 -9.87
C THR A 452 -12.55 -14.70 -8.57
N LYS A 453 -11.33 -14.16 -8.63
CA LYS A 453 -10.82 -13.16 -7.66
C LYS A 453 -10.82 -11.76 -8.33
N PRO A 454 -11.53 -10.75 -7.82
CA PRO A 454 -11.62 -9.46 -8.50
C PRO A 454 -10.25 -8.80 -8.66
N PRO A 455 -9.88 -8.29 -9.86
CA PRO A 455 -8.71 -7.42 -10.01
C PRO A 455 -8.96 -6.11 -9.26
N SER A 456 -7.92 -5.51 -8.67
CA SER A 456 -7.98 -4.28 -7.87
C SER A 456 -8.21 -2.98 -8.66
N ARG A 457 -8.60 -3.12 -9.93
CA ARG A 457 -9.05 -2.08 -10.85
C ARG A 457 -10.02 -2.72 -11.86
N PRO A 458 -11.19 -2.11 -12.14
CA PRO A 458 -12.07 -2.57 -13.20
C PRO A 458 -11.41 -2.34 -14.56
N GLN A 459 -11.08 -3.41 -15.27
CA GLN A 459 -10.62 -3.38 -16.67
C GLN A 459 -11.79 -3.29 -17.66
N PHE A 460 -12.96 -2.77 -17.25
CA PHE A 460 -14.15 -2.73 -18.10
C PHE A 460 -15.02 -1.49 -17.85
N ARG A 461 -15.57 -0.90 -18.92
CA ARG A 461 -16.65 0.11 -18.89
C ARG A 461 -17.93 -0.46 -19.52
N VAL A 462 -19.08 0.05 -19.10
CA VAL A 462 -20.38 -0.21 -19.73
C VAL A 462 -20.78 1.05 -20.49
N GLY A 463 -21.21 0.90 -21.75
CA GLY A 463 -21.81 1.97 -22.54
C GLY A 463 -23.18 1.55 -23.08
N ALA A 464 -23.81 2.43 -23.85
CA ALA A 464 -25.16 2.20 -24.41
C ALA A 464 -25.24 0.92 -25.27
N HIS A 465 -24.16 0.59 -25.99
CA HIS A 465 -24.13 -0.51 -26.96
C HIS A 465 -23.36 -1.77 -26.51
N GLY A 466 -22.72 -1.77 -25.31
CA GLY A 466 -21.96 -2.95 -24.89
C GLY A 466 -21.11 -2.81 -23.63
N VAL A 467 -20.24 -3.80 -23.43
CA VAL A 467 -19.21 -3.84 -22.38
C VAL A 467 -17.83 -3.79 -23.05
N TYR A 468 -17.03 -2.80 -22.69
CA TYR A 468 -15.72 -2.52 -23.31
C TYR A 468 -14.60 -2.89 -22.35
N TYR A 469 -13.50 -3.44 -22.84
CA TYR A 469 -12.26 -3.63 -22.05
C TYR A 469 -11.50 -2.30 -21.96
N VAL A 470 -10.83 -2.07 -20.82
CA VAL A 470 -10.03 -0.87 -20.55
C VAL A 470 -8.66 -1.30 -20.03
N THR A 471 -7.65 -1.20 -20.88
CA THR A 471 -6.24 -1.38 -20.52
C THR A 471 -5.79 -0.25 -19.57
N PRO A 472 -5.06 -0.54 -18.48
CA PRO A 472 -4.49 0.49 -17.62
C PRO A 472 -3.14 0.98 -18.17
N SER A 473 -3.11 1.53 -19.39
CA SER A 473 -1.98 2.35 -19.86
C SER A 473 -2.00 3.72 -19.18
N LYS A 474 -0.84 4.38 -19.09
CA LYS A 474 -0.71 5.76 -18.59
C LYS A 474 -0.84 6.81 -19.71
N SER A 475 -1.00 6.39 -20.96
CA SER A 475 -1.27 7.25 -22.11
C SER A 475 -2.77 7.43 -22.29
N ALA A 476 -3.22 8.68 -22.45
CA ALA A 476 -4.63 8.99 -22.68
C ALA A 476 -5.10 8.64 -24.11
N ASP A 477 -4.17 8.37 -25.03
CA ASP A 477 -4.43 8.28 -26.49
C ASP A 477 -4.33 6.87 -27.10
N GLU A 478 -3.96 5.83 -26.36
CA GLU A 478 -3.95 4.45 -26.87
C GLU A 478 -5.04 3.59 -26.23
N GLY A 479 -6.27 4.07 -26.39
CA GLY A 479 -7.43 3.21 -26.39
C GLY A 479 -7.37 2.29 -27.61
N HIS A 480 -6.72 1.13 -27.48
CA HIS A 480 -7.00 0.02 -28.39
C HIS A 480 -8.46 -0.39 -28.18
N GLU A 481 -9.36 0.23 -28.95
CA GLU A 481 -10.71 -0.25 -29.16
C GLU A 481 -10.63 -1.64 -29.77
N PHE A 482 -10.61 -2.65 -28.90
CA PHE A 482 -11.11 -3.96 -29.25
C PHE A 482 -12.61 -3.78 -29.52
N SER A 483 -12.92 -3.44 -30.77
CA SER A 483 -14.19 -3.59 -31.47
C SER A 483 -15.12 -4.59 -30.78
N ASN A 484 -16.41 -4.26 -30.58
CA ASN A 484 -17.64 -5.06 -30.34
C ASN A 484 -17.63 -6.58 -29.93
N VAL A 485 -16.49 -7.17 -29.56
CA VAL A 485 -16.20 -8.61 -29.38
C VAL A 485 -16.71 -9.13 -28.04
N SER A 486 -17.34 -8.28 -27.24
CA SER A 486 -18.02 -8.66 -25.99
C SER A 486 -19.42 -9.25 -26.21
N VAL A 487 -19.94 -9.26 -27.44
CA VAL A 487 -21.34 -9.62 -27.73
C VAL A 487 -21.55 -10.71 -28.81
N THR A 488 -20.49 -11.35 -29.27
CA THR A 488 -20.61 -12.44 -30.24
C THR A 488 -21.18 -13.71 -29.60
N VAL A 489 -22.08 -14.37 -30.33
CA VAL A 489 -22.63 -15.70 -30.08
C VAL A 489 -21.49 -16.73 -29.94
N ARG A 490 -20.42 -16.61 -30.73
CA ARG A 490 -19.14 -17.31 -30.49
C ARG A 490 -18.21 -16.42 -29.67
N MET A 491 -17.99 -16.75 -28.40
CA MET A 491 -17.21 -15.92 -27.47
C MET A 491 -15.71 -16.16 -27.63
N ASN A 492 -14.92 -15.10 -27.67
CA ASN A 492 -13.47 -15.15 -27.55
C ASN A 492 -13.06 -15.27 -26.05
N PRO A 493 -11.98 -16.00 -25.67
CA PRO A 493 -11.33 -15.96 -24.36
C PRO A 493 -11.19 -14.58 -23.68
N GLN A 494 -11.02 -13.51 -24.45
CA GLN A 494 -10.92 -12.14 -23.95
C GLN A 494 -12.29 -11.47 -23.67
N SER A 495 -13.40 -12.11 -24.02
CA SER A 495 -14.76 -11.62 -23.71
C SER A 495 -15.05 -11.72 -22.21
N PRO A 496 -15.66 -10.68 -21.59
CA PRO A 496 -16.07 -10.74 -20.17
C PRO A 496 -17.07 -11.87 -19.86
N ALA A 497 -17.77 -12.42 -20.85
CA ALA A 497 -18.67 -13.56 -20.66
C ALA A 497 -17.96 -14.93 -20.64
N ALA A 498 -16.72 -15.02 -21.16
CA ALA A 498 -15.99 -16.29 -21.32
C ALA A 498 -15.63 -16.98 -19.98
N SER A 499 -15.65 -16.23 -18.87
CA SER A 499 -15.42 -16.72 -17.51
C SER A 499 -16.56 -17.59 -16.93
N PHE A 500 -17.77 -17.47 -17.48
CA PHE A 500 -18.97 -18.14 -16.93
C PHE A 500 -19.56 -19.25 -17.82
N VAL A 501 -19.01 -19.46 -19.01
CA VAL A 501 -19.38 -20.60 -19.86
C VAL A 501 -18.85 -21.89 -19.25
N ALA A 502 -19.76 -22.72 -18.73
CA ALA A 502 -19.43 -24.00 -18.09
C ALA A 502 -18.88 -25.08 -19.04
N LEU A 503 -19.00 -24.88 -20.36
CA LEU A 503 -18.52 -25.80 -21.41
C LEU A 503 -17.50 -25.08 -22.31
N ARG A 504 -16.23 -25.19 -21.94
CA ARG A 504 -15.11 -24.98 -22.88
C ARG A 504 -15.04 -26.19 -23.82
N THR A 505 -15.76 -26.10 -24.92
CA THR A 505 -15.60 -27.02 -26.06
C THR A 505 -14.54 -26.44 -26.99
N ASP A 506 -13.55 -27.25 -27.41
CA ASP A 506 -12.58 -26.82 -28.43
C ASP A 506 -13.23 -26.63 -29.82
N THR A 507 -14.45 -27.13 -30.00
CA THR A 507 -15.34 -26.85 -31.15
C THR A 507 -16.10 -25.53 -30.94
N PRO A 508 -16.08 -24.59 -31.90
CA PRO A 508 -16.89 -23.37 -31.84
C PRO A 508 -18.39 -23.69 -31.89
N GLY A 509 -19.20 -22.85 -31.25
CA GLY A 509 -20.65 -22.96 -31.15
C GLY A 509 -21.28 -21.89 -30.23
N PRO A 510 -22.61 -21.87 -30.07
CA PRO A 510 -23.31 -20.82 -29.32
C PRO A 510 -22.93 -20.75 -27.84
N MET A 511 -22.54 -19.56 -27.39
CA MET A 511 -21.95 -19.29 -26.07
C MET A 511 -20.87 -20.34 -25.72
N SER A 512 -20.03 -20.71 -26.69
CA SER A 512 -18.77 -21.43 -26.48
C SER A 512 -17.60 -20.45 -26.49
N VAL A 513 -16.50 -20.84 -25.87
CA VAL A 513 -15.24 -20.06 -25.89
C VAL A 513 -14.33 -20.65 -26.98
N TYR A 514 -14.20 -19.97 -28.12
CA TYR A 514 -13.35 -20.40 -29.23
C TYR A 514 -11.99 -19.71 -29.19
N SER A 515 -10.88 -20.42 -29.45
CA SER A 515 -9.54 -19.81 -29.52
C SER A 515 -9.37 -19.12 -30.88
N PRO A 516 -9.12 -17.81 -30.96
CA PRO A 516 -8.88 -17.11 -32.23
C PRO A 516 -7.62 -17.62 -32.93
N VAL A 517 -7.63 -17.62 -34.26
CA VAL A 517 -6.44 -17.94 -35.07
C VAL A 517 -5.35 -16.87 -34.90
N ARG A 518 -5.74 -15.65 -34.52
CA ARG A 518 -4.82 -14.58 -34.13
C ARG A 518 -3.84 -14.99 -33.02
N ASP A 519 -4.29 -15.78 -32.02
CA ASP A 519 -3.41 -16.24 -30.93
C ASP A 519 -2.25 -17.10 -31.47
N ILE A 520 -2.52 -17.93 -32.48
CA ILE A 520 -1.54 -18.78 -33.16
C ILE A 520 -0.56 -17.90 -33.97
N SER A 521 -1.10 -16.92 -34.70
CA SER A 521 -0.32 -15.96 -35.48
C SER A 521 0.64 -15.14 -34.60
N ASP A 522 0.13 -14.54 -33.51
CA ASP A 522 0.94 -13.75 -32.58
C ASP A 522 1.99 -14.63 -31.84
N ALA A 523 1.66 -15.88 -31.51
CA ALA A 523 2.62 -16.84 -30.95
C ALA A 523 3.74 -17.25 -31.94
N TYR A 524 3.40 -17.42 -33.23
CA TYR A 524 4.38 -17.69 -34.28
C TYR A 524 5.35 -16.52 -34.45
N PHE A 525 4.83 -15.28 -34.56
CA PHE A 525 5.65 -14.07 -34.64
C PHE A 525 6.56 -13.90 -33.41
N TYR A 526 6.06 -14.19 -32.21
CA TYR A 526 6.87 -14.16 -31.00
C TYR A 526 8.05 -15.15 -31.02
N ALA A 527 7.85 -16.34 -31.57
CA ALA A 527 8.91 -17.34 -31.70
C ALA A 527 10.02 -16.89 -32.67
N ILE A 528 9.64 -16.41 -33.87
CA ILE A 528 10.62 -16.05 -34.92
C ILE A 528 11.30 -14.69 -34.69
N ALA A 529 10.71 -13.77 -33.92
CA ALA A 529 11.28 -12.43 -33.70
C ALA A 529 12.45 -12.39 -32.68
N MET A 530 12.69 -13.47 -31.93
CA MET A 530 13.65 -13.48 -30.83
C MET A 530 15.18 -13.53 -31.15
N PRO A 531 15.68 -13.85 -32.37
CA PRO A 531 17.13 -13.92 -32.63
C PRO A 531 17.90 -12.63 -32.26
N ALA A 532 17.34 -11.46 -32.58
CA ALA A 532 18.03 -10.18 -32.48
C ALA A 532 18.29 -9.71 -31.04
N VAL A 533 17.57 -10.23 -30.04
CA VAL A 533 17.73 -9.83 -28.63
C VAL A 533 18.80 -10.69 -27.96
N ASP A 534 18.80 -12.00 -28.23
CA ASP A 534 19.72 -12.94 -27.60
C ASP A 534 21.15 -12.80 -28.16
N GLU A 535 21.30 -12.46 -29.45
CA GLU A 535 22.60 -12.08 -30.01
C GLU A 535 23.14 -10.78 -29.40
N LYS A 536 22.29 -9.74 -29.22
CA LYS A 536 22.71 -8.51 -28.54
C LYS A 536 23.10 -8.76 -27.07
N PHE A 537 22.44 -9.69 -26.38
CA PHE A 537 22.82 -10.09 -25.02
C PHE A 537 24.13 -10.91 -25.00
N LYS A 538 24.31 -11.88 -25.90
CA LYS A 538 25.55 -12.66 -26.05
C LYS A 538 26.74 -11.75 -26.43
N ALA A 539 26.53 -10.77 -27.32
CA ALA A 539 27.54 -9.77 -27.69
C ALA A 539 27.90 -8.84 -26.51
N LYS A 540 26.92 -8.35 -25.74
CA LYS A 540 27.17 -7.60 -24.49
C LYS A 540 27.92 -8.44 -23.45
N LYS A 541 27.62 -9.74 -23.34
CA LYS A 541 28.29 -10.65 -22.40
C LYS A 541 29.74 -10.94 -22.83
N LYS A 542 30.02 -11.12 -24.13
CA LYS A 542 31.40 -11.18 -24.65
C LYS A 542 32.17 -9.86 -24.42
N ARG A 543 31.59 -8.69 -24.69
CA ARG A 543 32.23 -7.38 -24.41
C ARG A 543 32.54 -7.17 -22.93
N LYS A 544 31.69 -7.63 -22.01
CA LYS A 544 31.99 -7.58 -20.55
C LYS A 544 32.95 -8.66 -20.06
N GLY A 545 33.09 -9.79 -20.77
CA GLY A 545 34.05 -10.84 -20.45
C GLY A 545 35.48 -10.55 -20.91
N GLY A 546 35.66 -9.82 -22.01
CA GLY A 546 36.98 -9.46 -22.55
C GLY A 546 37.71 -8.36 -21.79
N LEU A 547 37.03 -7.60 -20.94
CA LEU A 547 37.57 -6.42 -20.23
C LEU A 547 38.05 -6.75 -18.80
N ARG A 548 38.45 -8.01 -18.56
CA ARG A 548 38.91 -8.51 -17.25
C ARG A 548 40.13 -9.43 -17.31
N ARG A 549 40.91 -9.36 -18.40
CA ARG A 549 42.23 -9.99 -18.56
C ARG A 549 43.17 -9.12 -19.42
N THR A 550 43.65 -8.06 -18.79
CA THR A 550 45.01 -7.48 -18.90
C THR A 550 45.25 -6.80 -17.57
#